data_AF-A0A2P4Y9K0-F1
#
_entry.id   AF-A0A2P4Y9K0-F1
#
_cell.length_a   1.000
_cell.length_b   1.000
_cell.length_c   1.000
_cell.angle_alpha   90.00
_cell.angle_beta   90.00
_cell.angle_gamma   90.00
#
_symmetry.space_group_name_H-M   'P 1'
#
loop_
_entity.id
_entity.type
_entity.pdbx_description
1 polymer ?
#
loop_
_entity_poly.entity_id
_entity_poly.type
_entity_poly.pdbx_seq_one_letter_code
_entity_poly.pdbx_strand_id
1 'polypeptide(L)'
;MSSKTQHERDASSDDDGPMPMPMPMPAKKKHKKLPFEAAYLKNLPSAAMYERSFMHRATVSHVLVAPETQFIVTASVDGHVKFWKKMAKGIEFVKHYKAHLQDVRGLAVSADGLRLCSTSADRSIKFYDVLAFDMVNMLSVAFTPAECCWISAKGAIDPKVVVADQASSALRIYTAESSANEPVHTINQLHAAPVTVVAYNPVANCVISADQKGLIEYWDADTYKFPTKDKGVVKFKFKGETDLYELAKSKTYVTAIDVSRDGQSFVVTAKDKQIRVFRFTTGKMRRKYDESLAVFEDAQADGSLHLDALDFGRRAAVERELADSDAVSNCVFDESGHFILYATLAGIKVVNIETNKVVKVLGKVESSDRFLRLSLFQGKPKVNTQFEKHLKAASGLKHEAEVMSDAANERDTIDPTLFCTSFKRNRFFLFSSREPEEDEGDGSAGVGRDVFNEKPTLEETQVATESSSSKVLGESAVMHTTMGDITFKLFGKECPKTVENFCTHARNGYYDNLIFHR
;
A
#
# COMPACT_ATOMS: atom_id res chain seq x y z
N MET A 1 -23.08 -73.65 42.20
CA MET A 1 -21.65 -74.00 42.12
C MET A 1 -20.88 -72.70 42.30
N SER A 2 -20.58 -72.35 43.55
CA SER A 2 -19.24 -72.50 44.16
C SER A 2 -18.20 -71.65 43.41
N SER A 3 -17.91 -70.42 43.82
CA SER A 3 -17.19 -69.96 45.03
C SER A 3 -15.68 -69.79 44.80
N LYS A 4 -15.23 -68.55 45.06
CA LYS A 4 -14.02 -68.19 45.84
C LYS A 4 -12.66 -68.53 45.19
N THR A 5 -11.63 -67.68 45.29
CA THR A 5 -11.06 -67.04 46.49
C THR A 5 -10.23 -65.82 46.03
N GLN A 6 -10.37 -64.57 46.52
CA GLN A 6 -10.03 -63.99 47.84
C GLN A 6 -8.54 -64.07 48.25
N HIS A 7 -7.87 -62.90 48.31
CA HIS A 7 -7.29 -62.26 49.51
C HIS A 7 -6.48 -61.01 49.10
N GLU A 8 -6.93 -59.79 49.42
CA GLU A 8 -6.72 -59.02 50.68
C GLU A 8 -5.30 -58.45 50.86
N ARG A 9 -5.20 -57.10 50.89
CA ARG A 9 -5.05 -56.36 52.17
C ARG A 9 -5.12 -54.84 51.98
N ASP A 10 -5.86 -54.24 52.91
CA ASP A 10 -6.07 -52.80 53.16
C ASP A 10 -4.78 -52.04 53.52
N ALA A 11 -4.77 -50.74 53.20
CA ALA A 11 -4.51 -49.68 54.19
C ALA A 11 -4.90 -48.29 53.67
N SER A 12 -5.71 -47.62 54.49
CA SER A 12 -6.18 -46.23 54.53
C SER A 12 -5.30 -45.11 53.93
N SER A 13 -5.94 -44.14 53.26
CA SER A 13 -5.75 -42.72 53.59
C SER A 13 -6.98 -41.89 53.20
N ASP A 14 -7.63 -41.30 54.19
CA ASP A 14 -8.52 -40.15 54.04
C ASP A 14 -7.75 -38.98 53.42
N ASP A 15 -8.08 -38.58 52.19
CA ASP A 15 -7.79 -37.23 51.66
C ASP A 15 -8.70 -36.88 50.47
N ASP A 16 -10.03 -36.91 50.67
CA ASP A 16 -10.96 -36.27 49.73
C ASP A 16 -11.15 -34.80 50.11
N GLY A 17 -10.16 -33.97 49.75
CA GLY A 17 -10.30 -32.52 49.77
C GLY A 17 -11.37 -32.04 48.77
N PRO A 18 -12.06 -30.90 49.03
CA PRO A 18 -13.16 -30.45 48.18
C PRO A 18 -12.67 -30.16 46.75
N MET A 19 -13.38 -30.73 45.75
CA MET A 19 -13.10 -30.51 44.33
C MET A 19 -12.98 -29.01 44.00
N PRO A 20 -11.98 -28.60 43.20
CA PRO A 20 -11.83 -27.20 42.80
C PRO A 20 -13.09 -26.74 42.07
N MET A 21 -13.70 -25.64 42.54
CA MET A 21 -14.84 -25.04 41.83
C MET A 21 -14.46 -24.72 40.39
N PRO A 22 -15.38 -24.92 39.41
CA PRO A 22 -15.14 -24.50 38.04
C PRO A 22 -14.82 -23.01 38.01
N MET A 23 -13.68 -22.65 37.42
CA MET A 23 -13.34 -21.24 37.23
C MET A 23 -14.51 -20.53 36.53
N PRO A 24 -14.94 -19.34 37.01
CA PRO A 24 -15.95 -18.56 36.31
C PRO A 24 -15.48 -18.34 34.87
N MET A 25 -16.30 -18.73 33.89
CA MET A 25 -15.99 -18.46 32.48
C MET A 25 -15.64 -16.97 32.35
N PRO A 26 -14.54 -16.60 31.66
CA PRO A 26 -14.17 -15.20 31.52
C PRO A 26 -15.35 -14.45 30.90
N ALA A 27 -15.82 -13.42 31.61
CA ALA A 27 -16.95 -12.61 31.16
C ALA A 27 -16.73 -12.22 29.70
N LYS A 28 -17.66 -12.59 28.81
CA LYS A 28 -17.59 -12.25 27.38
C LYS A 28 -17.38 -10.74 27.29
N LYS A 29 -16.16 -10.32 26.95
CA LYS A 29 -15.80 -8.91 26.80
C LYS A 29 -16.80 -8.32 25.80
N LYS A 30 -17.60 -7.33 26.23
CA LYS A 30 -18.52 -6.63 25.32
C LYS A 30 -17.72 -6.20 24.10
N HIS A 31 -18.11 -6.69 22.92
CA HIS A 31 -17.45 -6.34 21.67
C HIS A 31 -17.48 -4.81 21.56
N LYS A 32 -16.30 -4.19 21.58
CA LYS A 32 -16.18 -2.77 21.28
C LYS A 32 -16.72 -2.58 19.87
N LYS A 33 -17.72 -1.72 19.72
CA LYS A 33 -18.22 -1.27 18.42
C LYS A 33 -17.67 0.12 18.19
N LEU A 34 -17.11 0.36 17.02
CA LEU A 34 -16.68 1.69 16.63
C LEU A 34 -17.94 2.52 16.27
N PRO A 35 -18.19 3.66 16.91
CA PRO A 35 -19.28 4.55 16.51
C PRO A 35 -19.08 5.02 15.06
N PHE A 36 -20.16 5.10 14.29
CA PHE A 36 -20.15 5.57 12.89
C PHE A 36 -19.24 4.79 11.93
N GLU A 37 -18.93 3.52 12.25
CA GLU A 37 -18.08 2.65 11.43
C GLU A 37 -18.48 2.63 9.94
N ALA A 38 -19.77 2.55 9.63
CA ALA A 38 -20.26 2.56 8.24
C ALA A 38 -19.89 3.83 7.46
N ALA A 39 -19.84 4.99 8.11
CA ALA A 39 -19.47 6.24 7.47
C ALA A 39 -17.97 6.26 7.13
N TYR A 40 -17.12 5.77 8.04
CA TYR A 40 -15.70 5.64 7.77
C TYR A 40 -15.41 4.63 6.66
N LEU A 41 -16.12 3.50 6.63
CA LEU A 41 -15.96 2.49 5.58
C LEU A 41 -16.39 3.00 4.20
N LYS A 42 -17.34 3.93 4.12
CA LYS A 42 -17.72 4.58 2.86
C LYS A 42 -16.60 5.47 2.31
N ASN A 43 -15.73 5.99 3.18
CA ASN A 43 -14.57 6.77 2.80
C ASN A 43 -13.34 5.90 2.51
N LEU A 44 -13.48 4.58 2.39
CA LEU A 44 -12.38 3.68 2.03
C LEU A 44 -12.66 3.02 0.67
N PRO A 45 -11.61 2.69 -0.10
CA PRO A 45 -11.77 1.96 -1.34
C PRO A 45 -12.47 0.62 -1.09
N SER A 46 -13.37 0.24 -1.99
CA SER A 46 -14.26 -0.90 -1.80
C SER A 46 -14.11 -2.01 -2.84
N ALA A 47 -13.50 -1.72 -3.99
CA ALA A 47 -13.37 -2.66 -5.09
C ALA A 47 -12.42 -3.82 -4.76
N ALA A 48 -12.75 -5.02 -5.25
CA ALA A 48 -11.92 -6.20 -5.05
C ALA A 48 -10.69 -6.22 -5.98
N MET A 49 -10.84 -5.69 -7.20
CA MET A 49 -9.80 -5.54 -8.21
C MET A 49 -9.28 -4.10 -8.24
N TYR A 50 -8.11 -3.89 -8.84
CA TYR A 50 -7.66 -2.54 -9.16
C TYR A 50 -8.41 -1.99 -10.38
N GLU A 51 -8.74 -0.71 -10.34
CA GLU A 51 -9.46 0.01 -11.40
C GLU A 51 -8.54 0.21 -12.61
N ARG A 52 -7.36 0.80 -12.38
CA ARG A 52 -6.35 1.04 -13.42
C ARG A 52 -4.93 0.88 -12.90
N SER A 53 -4.00 0.57 -13.81
CA SER A 53 -2.56 0.66 -13.55
C SER A 53 -1.86 1.60 -14.54
N PHE A 54 -0.77 2.21 -14.10
CA PHE A 54 0.07 3.11 -14.90
C PHE A 54 1.53 2.71 -14.79
N MET A 55 2.31 2.97 -15.82
CA MET A 55 3.68 2.46 -15.96
C MET A 55 4.78 3.53 -15.90
N HIS A 56 5.92 3.09 -15.38
CA HIS A 56 7.25 3.68 -15.50
C HIS A 56 8.12 2.78 -16.41
N ARG A 57 9.34 3.23 -16.72
CA ARG A 57 10.28 2.43 -17.51
C ARG A 57 10.97 1.36 -16.67
N ALA A 58 11.25 1.67 -15.41
CA ALA A 58 11.76 0.72 -14.43
C ALA A 58 10.78 0.52 -13.27
N THR A 59 11.16 -0.35 -12.33
CA THR A 59 10.37 -0.68 -11.14
C THR A 59 9.99 0.57 -10.34
N VAL A 60 8.72 0.69 -9.98
CA VAL A 60 8.24 1.82 -9.15
C VAL A 60 8.59 1.55 -7.69
N SER A 61 9.38 2.43 -7.09
CA SER A 61 9.86 2.30 -5.70
C SER A 61 8.97 3.02 -4.69
N HIS A 62 8.42 4.20 -5.05
CA HIS A 62 7.63 5.02 -4.14
C HIS A 62 6.33 5.50 -4.78
N VAL A 63 5.30 5.62 -3.95
CA VAL A 63 4.04 6.29 -4.27
C VAL A 63 3.59 7.10 -3.06
N LEU A 64 3.29 8.38 -3.27
CA LEU A 64 2.85 9.30 -2.23
C LEU A 64 1.69 10.15 -2.75
N VAL A 65 0.75 10.43 -1.85
CA VAL A 65 -0.37 11.34 -2.09
C VAL A 65 -0.14 12.61 -1.28
N ALA A 66 -0.32 13.75 -1.94
CA ALA A 66 -0.44 15.07 -1.32
C ALA A 66 -1.93 15.41 -1.23
N PRO A 67 -2.64 15.09 -0.13
CA PRO A 67 -4.11 15.18 -0.09
C PRO A 67 -4.64 16.62 -0.24
N GLU A 68 -3.90 17.60 0.27
CA GLU A 68 -4.27 19.03 0.23
C GLU A 68 -4.26 19.60 -1.20
N THR A 69 -3.29 19.17 -2.01
CA THR A 69 -3.09 19.64 -3.39
C THR A 69 -3.60 18.65 -4.44
N GLN A 70 -3.95 17.43 -4.00
CA GLN A 70 -4.54 16.36 -4.81
C GLN A 70 -3.59 15.81 -5.88
N PHE A 71 -2.29 15.89 -5.61
CA PHE A 71 -1.28 15.30 -6.46
C PHE A 71 -0.82 13.96 -5.93
N ILE A 72 -0.52 13.06 -6.85
CA ILE A 72 0.18 11.81 -6.59
C ILE A 72 1.57 11.94 -7.17
N VAL A 73 2.57 11.58 -6.39
CA VAL A 73 3.96 11.54 -6.81
C VAL A 73 4.40 10.10 -6.79
N THR A 74 5.00 9.66 -7.89
CA THR A 74 5.57 8.32 -8.03
C THR A 74 7.03 8.42 -8.38
N ALA A 75 7.86 7.57 -7.79
CA ALA A 75 9.28 7.49 -8.11
C ALA A 75 9.67 6.08 -8.51
N SER A 76 10.65 5.99 -9.40
CA SER A 76 11.16 4.75 -9.96
C SER A 76 12.64 4.54 -9.58
N VAL A 77 13.08 3.28 -9.63
CA VAL A 77 14.46 2.87 -9.32
C VAL A 77 15.49 3.47 -10.30
N ASP A 78 15.06 3.88 -11.50
CA ASP A 78 15.91 4.55 -12.49
C ASP A 78 16.04 6.08 -12.28
N GLY A 79 15.56 6.60 -11.14
CA GLY A 79 15.68 8.02 -10.80
C GLY A 79 14.60 8.92 -11.39
N HIS A 80 13.57 8.34 -12.04
CA HIS A 80 12.45 9.12 -12.57
C HIS A 80 11.38 9.40 -11.52
N VAL A 81 10.91 10.65 -11.49
CA VAL A 81 9.79 11.09 -10.64
C VAL A 81 8.68 11.60 -11.55
N LYS A 82 7.47 11.08 -11.39
CA LYS A 82 6.28 11.50 -12.14
C LYS A 82 5.23 12.07 -11.21
N PHE A 83 4.64 13.17 -11.66
CA PHE A 83 3.53 13.86 -11.02
C PHE A 83 2.24 13.53 -11.75
N TRP A 84 1.22 13.21 -10.97
CA TRP A 84 -0.12 12.90 -11.43
C TRP A 84 -1.11 13.73 -10.63
N LYS A 85 -2.23 14.10 -11.23
CA LYS A 85 -3.30 14.79 -10.55
C LYS A 85 -4.48 13.85 -10.34
N LYS A 86 -5.05 13.86 -9.13
CA LYS A 86 -6.31 13.19 -8.85
C LYS A 86 -7.47 13.99 -9.47
N MET A 87 -8.22 13.31 -10.33
CA MET A 87 -9.46 13.84 -10.90
C MET A 87 -10.67 13.25 -10.18
N ALA A 88 -11.88 13.66 -10.57
CA ALA A 88 -13.11 13.06 -10.00
C ALA A 88 -13.14 11.54 -10.18
N LYS A 89 -12.70 11.06 -11.34
CA LYS A 89 -12.44 9.65 -11.65
C LYS A 89 -11.02 9.48 -12.16
N GLY A 90 -10.30 8.47 -11.68
CA GLY A 90 -8.92 8.20 -12.10
C GLY A 90 -7.92 9.31 -11.77
N ILE A 91 -6.83 9.34 -12.54
CA ILE A 91 -5.73 10.31 -12.45
C ILE A 91 -5.27 10.75 -13.84
N GLU A 92 -4.71 11.95 -13.91
CA GLU A 92 -4.08 12.50 -15.11
C GLU A 92 -2.58 12.65 -14.93
N PHE A 93 -1.83 12.32 -15.98
CA PHE A 93 -0.40 12.60 -16.00
C PHE A 93 -0.15 14.11 -16.15
N VAL A 94 0.73 14.66 -15.33
CA VAL A 94 1.03 16.10 -15.34
C VAL A 94 2.43 16.35 -15.87
N LYS A 95 3.45 15.80 -15.21
CA LYS A 95 4.85 16.08 -15.53
C LYS A 95 5.76 14.94 -15.12
N HIS A 96 6.85 14.82 -15.85
CA HIS A 96 7.89 13.82 -15.66
C HIS A 96 9.24 14.50 -15.47
N TYR A 97 9.99 14.03 -14.48
CA TYR A 97 11.33 14.46 -14.18
C TYR A 97 12.30 13.28 -14.25
N LYS A 98 13.42 13.46 -14.96
CA LYS A 98 14.64 12.70 -14.66
C LYS A 98 15.30 13.33 -13.45
N ALA A 99 14.73 13.04 -12.29
CA ALA A 99 15.15 13.64 -11.03
C ALA A 99 16.56 13.19 -10.67
N HIS A 100 16.89 11.91 -10.78
CA HIS A 100 18.17 11.40 -10.30
C HIS A 100 18.86 10.53 -11.35
N LEU A 101 20.18 10.34 -11.17
CA LEU A 101 20.97 9.43 -12.00
C LEU A 101 21.02 8.01 -11.43
N GLN A 102 20.68 7.87 -10.14
CA GLN A 102 20.60 6.60 -9.42
C GLN A 102 19.24 6.46 -8.74
N ASP A 103 19.07 5.38 -8.00
CA ASP A 103 17.83 5.01 -7.31
C ASP A 103 17.35 6.09 -6.32
N VAL A 104 16.05 6.36 -6.35
CA VAL A 104 15.39 7.24 -5.37
C VAL A 104 15.21 6.47 -4.07
N ARG A 105 15.92 6.89 -3.03
CA ARG A 105 15.93 6.24 -1.71
C ARG A 105 14.83 6.76 -0.80
N GLY A 106 14.64 8.07 -0.77
CA GLY A 106 13.60 8.72 0.01
C GLY A 106 12.75 9.64 -0.84
N LEU A 107 11.47 9.70 -0.51
CA LEU A 107 10.52 10.59 -1.11
C LEU A 107 9.59 11.09 0.01
N ALA A 108 9.41 12.40 0.12
CA ALA A 108 8.58 12.99 1.17
C ALA A 108 7.85 14.24 0.69
N VAL A 109 6.56 14.32 1.03
CA VAL A 109 5.72 15.50 0.81
C VAL A 109 5.59 16.27 2.11
N SER A 110 5.58 17.60 2.05
CA SER A 110 5.36 18.47 3.21
C SER A 110 3.93 18.35 3.77
N ALA A 111 3.73 18.68 5.04
CA ALA A 111 2.43 18.56 5.69
C ALA A 111 1.32 19.44 5.07
N ASP A 112 1.70 20.50 4.35
CA ASP A 112 0.81 21.36 3.56
C ASP A 112 0.56 20.87 2.13
N GLY A 113 1.29 19.84 1.67
CA GLY A 113 1.18 19.28 0.31
C GLY A 113 1.83 20.13 -0.79
N LEU A 114 2.54 21.20 -0.45
CA LEU A 114 3.07 22.18 -1.40
C LEU A 114 4.50 21.87 -1.86
N ARG A 115 5.29 21.19 -1.03
CA ARG A 115 6.70 20.90 -1.29
C ARG A 115 6.94 19.39 -1.32
N LEU A 116 7.83 18.96 -2.21
CA LEU A 116 8.31 17.59 -2.30
C LEU A 116 9.83 17.58 -2.13
N CYS A 117 10.34 16.59 -1.43
CA CYS A 117 11.76 16.28 -1.33
C CYS A 117 12.00 14.88 -1.89
N SER A 118 13.03 14.72 -2.72
CA SER A 118 13.55 13.43 -3.14
C SER A 118 15.04 13.31 -2.80
N THR A 119 15.44 12.13 -2.35
CA THR A 119 16.83 11.78 -2.02
C THR A 119 17.25 10.55 -2.81
N SER A 120 18.52 10.49 -3.22
CA SER A 120 19.03 9.41 -4.06
C SER A 120 20.44 8.99 -3.67
N ALA A 121 20.81 7.77 -4.07
CA ALA A 121 22.18 7.29 -3.93
C ALA A 121 23.21 8.11 -4.76
N ASP A 122 22.74 8.93 -5.71
CA ASP A 122 23.60 9.86 -6.46
C ASP A 122 24.17 11.01 -5.61
N ARG A 123 23.87 11.03 -4.30
CA ARG A 123 24.29 12.03 -3.31
C ARG A 123 23.71 13.42 -3.57
N SER A 124 22.52 13.47 -4.17
CA SER A 124 21.74 14.70 -4.30
C SER A 124 20.42 14.65 -3.51
N ILE A 125 20.04 15.82 -3.01
CA ILE A 125 18.72 16.10 -2.42
C ILE A 125 18.06 17.12 -3.33
N LYS A 126 16.84 16.83 -3.81
CA LYS A 126 16.11 17.71 -4.72
C LYS A 126 14.79 18.13 -4.12
N PHE A 127 14.48 19.41 -4.29
CA PHE A 127 13.26 20.03 -3.80
C PHE A 127 12.40 20.47 -4.97
N TYR A 128 11.09 20.23 -4.86
CA TYR A 128 10.12 20.58 -5.88
C TYR A 128 8.97 21.36 -5.28
N ASP A 129 8.48 22.32 -6.05
CA ASP A 129 7.16 22.91 -5.87
C ASP A 129 6.13 21.98 -6.54
N VAL A 130 5.21 21.47 -5.73
CA VAL A 130 4.19 20.52 -6.17
C VAL A 130 3.11 21.20 -7.02
N LEU A 131 2.85 22.50 -6.83
CA LEU A 131 1.85 23.24 -7.61
C LEU A 131 2.40 23.72 -8.95
N ALA A 132 3.63 24.23 -8.96
CA ALA A 132 4.31 24.65 -10.19
C ALA A 132 4.86 23.47 -10.99
N PHE A 133 4.97 22.29 -10.35
CA PHE A 133 5.66 21.12 -10.89
C PHE A 133 7.09 21.43 -11.29
N ASP A 134 7.79 22.25 -10.52
CA ASP A 134 9.14 22.70 -10.85
C ASP A 134 10.13 22.28 -9.78
N MET A 135 11.31 21.84 -10.23
CA MET A 135 12.44 21.62 -9.33
C MET A 135 12.97 22.99 -8.91
N VAL A 136 12.78 23.35 -7.65
CA VAL A 136 13.14 24.66 -7.11
C VAL A 136 14.60 24.71 -6.72
N ASN A 137 15.11 23.63 -6.11
CA ASN A 137 16.47 23.59 -5.59
C ASN A 137 17.06 22.18 -5.63
N MET A 138 18.38 22.10 -5.69
CA MET A 138 19.16 20.88 -5.67
C MET A 138 20.41 21.09 -4.80
N LEU A 139 20.58 20.21 -3.81
CA LEU A 139 21.75 20.19 -2.95
C LEU A 139 22.60 18.96 -3.27
N SER A 140 23.90 19.17 -3.46
CA SER A 140 24.88 18.09 -3.60
C SER A 140 25.55 17.86 -2.25
N VAL A 141 25.38 16.67 -1.68
CA VAL A 141 25.87 16.35 -0.33
C VAL A 141 27.09 15.42 -0.38
N ALA A 142 27.90 15.44 0.69
CA ALA A 142 29.13 14.64 0.78
C ALA A 142 28.92 13.19 1.27
N PHE A 143 27.68 12.81 1.59
CA PHE A 143 27.30 11.48 2.06
C PHE A 143 26.23 10.88 1.16
N THR A 144 25.83 9.64 1.39
CA THR A 144 24.73 9.00 0.65
C THR A 144 23.43 9.11 1.45
N PRO A 145 22.46 9.93 0.99
CA PRO A 145 21.14 10.01 1.62
C PRO A 145 20.40 8.67 1.60
N ALA A 146 19.76 8.34 2.72
CA ALA A 146 18.77 7.28 2.81
C ALA A 146 17.36 7.90 2.72
N GLU A 147 16.55 7.74 3.78
CA GLU A 147 15.20 8.29 3.86
C GLU A 147 15.17 9.79 4.17
N CYS A 148 14.08 10.46 3.77
CA CYS A 148 13.83 11.87 4.08
C CYS A 148 12.42 12.08 4.62
N CYS A 149 12.22 13.13 5.41
CA CYS A 149 10.91 13.48 5.99
C CYS A 149 10.82 14.99 6.22
N TRP A 150 9.68 15.60 5.89
CA TRP A 150 9.42 16.98 6.27
C TRP A 150 9.02 17.07 7.74
N ILE A 151 9.67 17.95 8.50
CA ILE A 151 9.50 18.09 9.95
C ILE A 151 8.89 19.43 10.31
N SER A 152 7.97 19.92 9.47
CA SER A 152 7.35 21.23 9.64
C SER A 152 5.85 21.16 9.49
N ALA A 153 5.16 21.86 10.39
CA ALA A 153 3.71 21.95 10.39
C ALA A 153 3.20 22.73 9.16
N LYS A 154 1.90 22.57 8.87
CA LYS A 154 1.22 23.29 7.78
C LYS A 154 1.39 24.80 7.95
N GLY A 155 1.84 25.49 6.90
CA GLY A 155 2.04 26.94 6.91
C GLY A 155 3.31 27.41 7.62
N ALA A 156 4.27 26.52 7.88
CA ALA A 156 5.59 26.92 8.37
C ALA A 156 6.27 27.88 7.38
N ILE A 157 6.83 28.98 7.90
CA ILE A 157 7.50 30.01 7.11
C ILE A 157 8.76 29.45 6.45
N ASP A 158 9.55 28.68 7.21
CA ASP A 158 10.78 28.02 6.74
C ASP A 158 10.64 26.50 6.98
N PRO A 159 10.07 25.75 6.02
CA PRO A 159 9.86 24.33 6.20
C PRO A 159 11.18 23.57 6.06
N LYS A 160 11.42 22.72 7.06
CA LYS A 160 12.64 21.93 7.21
C LYS A 160 12.37 20.49 6.80
N VAL A 161 13.37 19.90 6.15
CA VAL A 161 13.43 18.47 5.87
C VAL A 161 14.55 17.86 6.68
N VAL A 162 14.32 16.69 7.25
CA VAL A 162 15.37 15.84 7.80
C VAL A 162 15.73 14.75 6.80
N VAL A 163 17.02 14.51 6.65
CA VAL A 163 17.59 13.50 5.76
C VAL A 163 18.49 12.59 6.59
N ALA A 164 18.21 11.29 6.52
CA ALA A 164 19.03 10.26 7.15
C ALA A 164 20.26 9.94 6.29
N ASP A 165 21.37 9.67 6.95
CA ASP A 165 22.57 9.12 6.30
C ASP A 165 22.47 7.59 6.22
N GLN A 166 22.78 7.02 5.05
CA GLN A 166 22.75 5.57 4.88
C GLN A 166 23.85 4.86 5.67
N ALA A 167 25.02 5.50 5.83
CA ALA A 167 26.21 4.88 6.42
C ALA A 167 26.46 5.32 7.87
N SER A 168 25.73 6.33 8.35
CA SER A 168 25.93 6.94 9.68
C SER A 168 24.62 7.06 10.44
N SER A 169 24.68 7.17 11.77
CA SER A 169 23.52 7.49 12.61
C SER A 169 23.10 8.96 12.55
N ALA A 170 23.82 9.77 11.77
CA ALA A 170 23.57 11.20 11.63
C ALA A 170 22.23 11.48 10.92
N LEU A 171 21.42 12.36 11.52
CA LEU A 171 20.29 13.01 10.87
C LEU A 171 20.67 14.45 10.55
N ARG A 172 20.52 14.86 9.30
CA ARG A 172 20.88 16.20 8.83
C ARG A 172 19.63 16.95 8.40
N ILE A 173 19.53 18.21 8.81
CA ILE A 173 18.36 19.05 8.60
C ILE A 173 18.70 20.10 7.55
N TYR A 174 17.86 20.18 6.53
CA TYR A 174 17.98 21.11 5.42
C TYR A 174 16.71 21.95 5.31
N THR A 175 16.83 23.13 4.69
CA THR A 175 15.70 23.90 4.19
C THR A 175 15.79 23.96 2.67
N ALA A 176 14.64 23.95 2.00
CA ALA A 176 14.58 24.05 0.55
C ALA A 176 15.09 25.41 0.03
N GLU A 177 15.11 26.44 0.86
CA GLU A 177 15.50 27.81 0.49
C GLU A 177 17.01 28.07 0.67
N SER A 178 17.73 27.15 1.32
CA SER A 178 19.19 27.28 1.48
C SER A 178 19.89 27.08 0.14
N SER A 179 20.70 28.06 -0.27
CA SER A 179 21.62 27.90 -1.40
C SER A 179 22.93 27.20 -0.99
N ALA A 180 23.19 27.04 0.31
CA ALA A 180 24.34 26.32 0.81
C ALA A 180 24.06 24.82 0.84
N ASN A 181 25.03 24.01 0.42
CA ASN A 181 25.01 22.54 0.50
C ASN A 181 25.21 22.01 1.94
N GLU A 182 25.27 22.90 2.92
CA GLU A 182 25.47 22.56 4.33
C GLU A 182 24.13 22.40 5.06
N PRO A 183 24.05 21.45 6.00
CA PRO A 183 22.85 21.29 6.82
C PRO A 183 22.70 22.45 7.81
N VAL A 184 21.47 22.90 8.03
CA VAL A 184 21.09 23.87 9.07
C VAL A 184 21.42 23.31 10.45
N HIS A 185 21.19 22.01 10.64
CA HIS A 185 21.51 21.33 11.89
C HIS A 185 21.86 19.87 11.64
N THR A 186 22.71 19.29 12.50
CA THR A 186 23.11 17.89 12.42
C THR A 186 22.95 17.22 13.79
N ILE A 187 22.19 16.14 13.84
CA ILE A 187 21.93 15.34 15.04
C ILE A 187 22.76 14.05 14.95
N ASN A 188 23.83 13.95 15.74
CA ASN A 188 24.78 12.82 15.69
C ASN A 188 24.65 11.83 16.86
N GLN A 189 24.00 12.23 17.96
CA GLN A 189 24.02 11.48 19.22
C GLN A 189 22.68 10.81 19.57
N LEU A 190 21.69 10.91 18.68
CA LEU A 190 20.37 10.35 18.94
C LEU A 190 20.34 8.82 18.76
N HIS A 191 20.97 8.34 17.69
CA HIS A 191 20.99 6.93 17.32
C HIS A 191 22.42 6.35 17.35
N ALA A 192 22.51 5.05 17.60
CA ALA A 192 23.79 4.32 17.63
C ALA A 192 24.01 3.43 16.38
N ALA A 193 23.09 3.47 15.43
CA ALA A 193 23.14 2.79 14.14
C ALA A 193 22.47 3.68 13.07
N PRO A 194 22.67 3.40 11.77
CA PRO A 194 22.03 4.15 10.70
C PRO A 194 20.51 4.18 10.85
N VAL A 195 19.92 5.36 10.60
CA VAL A 195 18.48 5.57 10.70
C VAL A 195 17.81 5.04 9.45
N THR A 196 16.86 4.12 9.62
CA THR A 196 16.15 3.48 8.51
C THR A 196 14.93 4.27 8.08
N VAL A 197 14.25 4.94 9.01
CA VAL A 197 13.02 5.68 8.72
C VAL A 197 12.80 6.84 9.70
N VAL A 198 12.14 7.88 9.21
CA VAL A 198 11.75 9.05 9.98
C VAL A 198 10.31 9.44 9.62
N ALA A 199 9.49 9.76 10.62
CA ALA A 199 8.11 10.21 10.45
C ALA A 199 7.78 11.38 11.39
N TYR A 200 7.05 12.37 10.89
CA TYR A 200 6.69 13.57 11.63
C TYR A 200 5.23 13.53 12.09
N ASN A 201 5.00 13.85 13.36
CA ASN A 201 3.68 14.09 13.93
C ASN A 201 3.42 15.63 13.96
N PRO A 202 2.60 16.16 13.04
CA PRO A 202 2.33 17.60 12.96
C PRO A 202 1.49 18.12 14.13
N VAL A 203 0.66 17.28 14.76
CA VAL A 203 -0.19 17.68 15.89
C VAL A 203 0.64 17.92 17.14
N ALA A 204 1.63 17.05 17.36
CA ALA A 204 2.50 17.09 18.54
C ALA A 204 3.82 17.83 18.30
N ASN A 205 4.06 18.31 17.08
CA ASN A 205 5.32 18.87 16.60
C ASN A 205 6.56 18.03 16.98
N CYS A 206 6.44 16.72 16.77
CA CYS A 206 7.42 15.75 17.24
C CYS A 206 7.70 14.72 16.16
N VAL A 207 8.95 14.33 16.03
CA VAL A 207 9.45 13.39 15.04
C VAL A 207 9.75 12.07 15.72
N ILE A 208 9.38 10.98 15.05
CA ILE A 208 9.74 9.61 15.39
C ILE A 208 10.79 9.16 14.39
N SER A 209 11.89 8.60 14.88
CA SER A 209 12.94 8.03 14.04
C SER A 209 13.34 6.66 14.55
N ALA A 210 13.72 5.76 13.65
CA ALA A 210 14.10 4.39 14.02
C ALA A 210 15.41 3.97 13.35
N ASP A 211 16.26 3.24 14.08
CA ASP A 211 17.55 2.76 13.58
C ASP A 211 17.55 1.27 13.16
N GLN A 212 18.62 0.85 12.51
CA GLN A 212 18.87 -0.55 12.12
C GLN A 212 18.97 -1.52 13.31
N LYS A 213 19.12 -1.03 14.55
CA LYS A 213 19.12 -1.85 15.77
C LYS A 213 17.70 -1.99 16.35
N GLY A 214 16.69 -1.38 15.73
CA GLY A 214 15.30 -1.43 16.17
C GLY A 214 14.98 -0.49 17.33
N LEU A 215 15.81 0.53 17.56
CA LEU A 215 15.55 1.57 18.55
C LEU A 215 14.69 2.67 17.93
N ILE A 216 13.60 3.02 18.61
CA ILE A 216 12.71 4.12 18.23
C ILE A 216 12.97 5.30 19.17
N GLU A 217 13.26 6.46 18.59
CA GLU A 217 13.55 7.70 19.30
C GLU A 217 12.54 8.80 18.96
N TYR A 218 12.27 9.65 19.94
CA TYR A 218 11.38 10.81 19.85
C TYR A 218 12.19 12.09 20.01
N TRP A 219 11.92 13.08 19.17
CA TRP A 219 12.54 14.38 19.27
C TRP A 219 11.63 15.47 18.73
N ASP A 220 11.70 16.65 19.34
CA ASP A 220 10.93 17.83 18.98
C ASP A 220 11.51 18.49 17.72
N ALA A 221 10.65 18.87 16.77
CA ALA A 221 11.08 19.29 15.44
C ALA A 221 11.80 20.65 15.40
N ASP A 222 11.67 21.47 16.46
CA ASP A 222 12.31 22.79 16.54
C ASP A 222 13.58 22.75 17.38
N THR A 223 13.56 22.01 18.49
CA THR A 223 14.66 21.95 19.46
C THR A 223 15.60 20.78 19.26
N TYR A 224 15.20 19.78 18.46
CA TYR A 224 15.96 18.55 18.16
C TYR A 224 16.32 17.71 19.40
N LYS A 225 15.59 17.93 20.49
CA LYS A 225 15.76 17.24 21.77
C LYS A 225 14.51 16.42 22.09
N PHE A 226 14.64 15.49 23.02
CA PHE A 226 13.49 14.70 23.48
C PHE A 226 12.35 15.62 23.95
N PRO A 227 11.10 15.41 23.48
CA PRO A 227 9.96 16.22 23.91
C PRO A 227 9.75 16.05 25.41
N THR A 228 9.72 17.15 26.16
CA THR A 228 9.50 17.08 27.61
C THR A 228 8.02 16.97 27.96
N LYS A 229 7.73 16.36 29.11
CA LYS A 229 6.37 16.20 29.63
C LYS A 229 5.66 17.55 29.86
N ASP A 230 6.42 18.62 30.09
CA ASP A 230 5.90 19.96 30.31
C ASP A 230 5.14 20.51 29.11
N LYS A 231 5.49 20.05 27.89
CA LYS A 231 4.73 20.36 26.67
C LYS A 231 3.46 19.50 26.51
N GLY A 232 3.24 18.51 27.39
CA GLY A 232 2.12 17.57 27.30
C GLY A 232 2.18 16.57 26.14
N VAL A 233 3.26 16.60 25.35
CA VAL A 233 3.43 15.81 24.11
C VAL A 233 3.62 14.31 24.40
N VAL A 234 4.52 13.99 25.34
CA VAL A 234 4.76 12.63 25.81
C VAL A 234 4.51 12.53 27.32
N LYS A 235 4.01 11.37 27.76
CA LYS A 235 3.67 11.06 29.15
C LYS A 235 4.71 10.17 29.84
N PHE A 236 5.78 9.80 29.15
CA PHE A 236 6.88 8.99 29.65
C PHE A 236 8.17 9.81 29.71
N LYS A 237 9.03 9.50 30.67
CA LYS A 237 10.38 10.11 30.78
C LYS A 237 11.47 9.09 30.48
N PHE A 238 11.25 7.85 30.90
CA PHE A 238 12.20 6.77 30.70
C PHE A 238 11.65 5.77 29.71
N LYS A 239 12.53 5.26 28.84
CA LYS A 239 12.14 4.27 27.82
C LYS A 239 11.66 2.94 28.42
N GLY A 240 12.04 2.63 29.67
CA GLY A 240 11.52 1.47 30.40
C GLY A 240 10.02 1.54 30.72
N GLU A 241 9.39 2.71 30.62
CA GLU A 241 7.95 2.89 30.78
C GLU A 241 7.17 2.59 29.49
N THR A 242 7.89 2.33 28.40
CA THR A 242 7.37 2.19 27.02
C THR A 242 7.66 0.80 26.47
N ASP A 243 6.97 0.45 25.38
CA ASP A 243 7.20 -0.81 24.65
C ASP A 243 8.07 -0.59 23.39
N LEU A 244 8.75 0.56 23.30
CA LEU A 244 9.55 0.94 22.11
C LEU A 244 10.76 0.02 21.87
N TYR A 245 11.22 -0.70 22.90
CA TYR A 245 12.30 -1.68 22.79
C TYR A 245 11.87 -3.05 22.26
N GLU A 246 10.58 -3.28 22.02
CA GLU A 246 10.07 -4.58 21.55
C GLU A 246 10.76 -5.03 20.25
N LEU A 247 11.07 -4.09 19.35
CA LEU A 247 11.74 -4.39 18.09
C LEU A 247 13.20 -4.81 18.29
N ALA A 248 13.94 -4.08 19.12
CA ALA A 248 15.31 -4.44 19.49
C ALA A 248 15.36 -5.81 20.20
N LYS A 249 14.40 -6.10 21.08
CA LYS A 249 14.26 -7.44 21.73
C LYS A 249 14.01 -8.55 20.70
N SER A 250 13.21 -8.24 19.68
CA SER A 250 12.91 -9.15 18.57
C SER A 250 14.04 -9.22 17.52
N LYS A 251 15.15 -8.51 17.72
CA LYS A 251 16.28 -8.39 16.77
C LYS A 251 15.85 -7.99 15.35
N THR A 252 14.86 -7.12 15.26
CA THR A 252 14.32 -6.58 14.01
C THR A 252 14.41 -5.06 14.00
N TYR A 253 14.27 -4.46 12.83
CA TYR A 253 14.28 -3.01 12.66
C TYR A 253 13.06 -2.55 11.87
N VAL A 254 12.78 -1.25 11.99
CA VAL A 254 11.64 -0.62 11.34
C VAL A 254 11.95 -0.31 9.89
N THR A 255 11.03 -0.66 8.98
CA THR A 255 11.14 -0.32 7.55
C THR A 255 10.25 0.85 7.16
N ALA A 256 9.11 1.03 7.84
CA ALA A 256 8.20 2.15 7.59
C ALA A 256 7.47 2.57 8.86
N ILE A 257 7.19 3.87 8.99
CA ILE A 257 6.36 4.44 10.06
C ILE A 257 5.30 5.33 9.42
N ASP A 258 4.08 5.22 9.91
CA ASP A 258 3.02 6.17 9.61
C ASP A 258 2.35 6.65 10.91
N VAL A 259 1.93 7.91 10.92
CA VAL A 259 1.34 8.56 12.11
C VAL A 259 -0.11 8.86 11.81
N SER A 260 -1.01 8.52 12.74
CA SER A 260 -2.44 8.80 12.55
C SER A 260 -2.68 10.31 12.45
N ARG A 261 -3.71 10.71 11.68
CA ARG A 261 -3.99 12.13 11.40
C ARG A 261 -4.26 12.96 12.65
N ASP A 262 -4.80 12.32 13.70
CA ASP A 262 -5.03 12.92 15.02
C ASP A 262 -3.77 13.01 15.90
N GLY A 263 -2.65 12.44 15.46
CA GLY A 263 -1.37 12.39 16.16
C GLY A 263 -1.36 11.54 17.43
N GLN A 264 -2.40 10.76 17.72
CA GLN A 264 -2.51 9.97 18.95
C GLN A 264 -1.87 8.59 18.86
N SER A 265 -1.75 8.05 17.65
CA SER A 265 -1.20 6.73 17.39
C SER A 265 -0.18 6.79 16.25
N PHE A 266 0.69 5.80 16.22
CA PHE A 266 1.54 5.57 15.06
C PHE A 266 1.68 4.06 14.85
N VAL A 267 1.95 3.68 13.61
CA VAL A 267 2.11 2.30 13.19
C VAL A 267 3.50 2.10 12.64
N VAL A 268 4.05 0.93 12.94
CA VAL A 268 5.40 0.54 12.61
C VAL A 268 5.31 -0.75 11.83
N THR A 269 5.83 -0.73 10.60
CA THR A 269 6.09 -1.94 9.81
C THR A 269 7.55 -2.30 9.97
N ALA A 270 7.82 -3.55 10.35
CA ALA A 270 9.17 -4.04 10.61
C ALA A 270 9.59 -5.12 9.62
N LYS A 271 10.90 -5.37 9.52
CA LYS A 271 11.47 -6.36 8.59
C LYS A 271 10.99 -7.80 8.87
N ASP A 272 10.56 -8.07 10.10
CA ASP A 272 9.96 -9.35 10.53
C ASP A 272 8.52 -9.56 10.01
N LYS A 273 8.02 -8.68 9.15
CA LYS A 273 6.65 -8.70 8.60
C LYS A 273 5.56 -8.55 9.66
N GLN A 274 5.92 -8.07 10.85
CA GLN A 274 4.96 -7.76 11.89
C GLN A 274 4.63 -6.27 11.90
N ILE A 275 3.36 -5.96 12.11
CA ILE A 275 2.85 -4.60 12.21
C ILE A 275 2.51 -4.32 13.65
N ARG A 276 3.08 -3.24 14.19
CA ARG A 276 2.93 -2.85 15.59
C ARG A 276 2.30 -1.47 15.65
N VAL A 277 1.17 -1.35 16.34
CA VAL A 277 0.47 -0.08 16.56
C VAL A 277 0.76 0.39 17.96
N PHE A 278 1.24 1.62 18.10
CA PHE A 278 1.61 2.24 19.37
C PHE A 278 0.76 3.47 19.64
N ARG A 279 0.55 3.75 20.93
CA ARG A 279 0.05 5.07 21.35
C ARG A 279 1.21 6.04 21.40
N PHE A 280 1.09 7.16 20.69
CA PHE A 280 2.12 8.18 20.59
C PHE A 280 2.50 8.75 21.95
N THR A 281 1.51 9.19 22.73
CA THR A 281 1.74 9.87 24.00
C THR A 281 2.40 9.00 25.06
N THR A 282 2.14 7.68 25.07
CA THR A 282 2.68 6.77 26.10
C THR A 282 3.82 5.88 25.60
N GLY A 283 4.06 5.81 24.29
CA GLY A 283 5.02 4.86 23.69
C GLY A 283 4.66 3.39 23.95
N LYS A 284 3.41 3.10 24.34
CA LYS A 284 2.97 1.73 24.68
C LYS A 284 2.34 1.06 23.47
N MET A 285 2.62 -0.22 23.31
CA MET A 285 2.07 -1.01 22.22
C MET A 285 0.60 -1.29 22.49
N ARG A 286 -0.21 -1.03 21.46
CA ARG A 286 -1.66 -1.19 21.49
C ARG A 286 -2.08 -2.49 20.81
N ARG A 287 -1.49 -2.79 19.66
CA ARG A 287 -1.77 -3.97 18.84
C ARG A 287 -0.50 -4.47 18.18
N LYS A 288 -0.47 -5.78 17.91
CA LYS A 288 0.56 -6.47 17.15
C LYS A 288 -0.14 -7.41 16.17
N TYR A 289 0.18 -7.31 14.90
CA TYR A 289 -0.33 -8.17 13.84
C TYR A 289 0.86 -8.91 13.23
N ASP A 290 0.77 -10.24 13.20
CA ASP A 290 1.77 -11.07 12.58
C ASP A 290 1.30 -11.47 11.19
N GLU A 291 2.06 -11.05 10.18
CA GLU A 291 1.80 -11.32 8.76
C GLU A 291 3.00 -12.03 8.12
N SER A 292 3.77 -12.75 8.94
CA SER A 292 4.85 -13.62 8.49
C SER A 292 4.33 -14.79 7.66
N LEU A 293 5.20 -15.32 6.80
CA LEU A 293 4.86 -16.45 5.93
C LEU A 293 4.40 -17.68 6.73
N ALA A 294 5.00 -17.93 7.91
CA ALA A 294 4.63 -19.05 8.77
C ALA A 294 3.15 -19.01 9.19
N VAL A 295 2.62 -17.83 9.54
CA VAL A 295 1.21 -17.65 9.89
C VAL A 295 0.30 -18.01 8.72
N PHE A 296 0.71 -17.69 7.49
CA PHE A 296 -0.04 -18.04 6.29
C PHE A 296 0.07 -19.53 5.92
N GLU A 297 1.23 -20.17 6.16
CA GLU A 297 1.41 -21.62 5.98
C GLU A 297 0.54 -22.40 6.98
N ASP A 298 0.49 -21.99 8.24
CA ASP A 298 -0.40 -22.56 9.26
C ASP A 298 -1.87 -22.38 8.88
N ALA A 299 -2.25 -21.18 8.42
CA ALA A 299 -3.61 -20.89 7.96
C ALA A 299 -4.01 -21.68 6.69
N GLN A 300 -3.04 -22.02 5.85
CA GLN A 300 -3.29 -22.90 4.70
C GLN A 300 -3.46 -24.36 5.17
N ALA A 301 -2.69 -24.80 6.17
CA ALA A 301 -2.74 -26.15 6.71
C ALA A 301 -4.05 -26.43 7.49
N ASP A 302 -4.58 -25.44 8.22
CA ASP A 302 -5.84 -25.56 8.97
C ASP A 302 -7.09 -25.27 8.13
N GLY A 303 -6.91 -24.84 6.87
CA GLY A 303 -7.99 -24.54 5.92
C GLY A 303 -8.70 -23.19 6.15
N SER A 304 -8.20 -22.36 7.07
CA SER A 304 -8.73 -21.01 7.32
C SER A 304 -8.36 -20.02 6.20
N LEU A 305 -7.28 -20.29 5.47
CA LEU A 305 -6.89 -19.53 4.29
C LEU A 305 -7.62 -20.07 3.06
N HIS A 306 -8.63 -19.33 2.62
CA HIS A 306 -9.37 -19.65 1.38
C HIS A 306 -8.58 -19.20 0.14
N LEU A 307 -7.43 -19.83 -0.12
CA LEU A 307 -6.63 -19.72 -1.32
C LEU A 307 -6.34 -21.12 -1.88
N ASP A 308 -6.34 -21.23 -3.21
CA ASP A 308 -5.93 -22.46 -3.89
C ASP A 308 -4.45 -22.77 -3.59
N ALA A 309 -4.11 -24.05 -3.47
CA ALA A 309 -2.76 -24.48 -3.08
C ALA A 309 -1.68 -24.07 -4.09
N LEU A 310 -2.00 -24.07 -5.40
CA LEU A 310 -1.06 -23.62 -6.43
C LEU A 310 -0.89 -22.11 -6.37
N ASP A 311 -1.98 -21.37 -6.15
CA ASP A 311 -1.91 -19.93 -5.98
C ASP A 311 -1.10 -19.53 -4.74
N PHE A 312 -1.35 -20.21 -3.62
CA PHE A 312 -0.60 -20.04 -2.39
C PHE A 312 0.89 -20.32 -2.60
N GLY A 313 1.24 -21.43 -3.26
CA GLY A 313 2.63 -21.79 -3.54
C GLY A 313 3.38 -20.72 -4.33
N ARG A 314 2.74 -20.13 -5.36
CA ARG A 314 3.32 -19.01 -6.13
C ARG A 314 3.53 -17.77 -5.26
N ARG A 315 2.52 -17.38 -4.47
CA ARG A 315 2.63 -16.19 -3.59
C ARG A 315 3.65 -16.39 -2.47
N ALA A 316 3.74 -17.59 -1.91
CA ALA A 316 4.73 -17.95 -0.89
C ALA A 316 6.16 -17.88 -1.44
N ALA A 317 6.38 -18.31 -2.69
CA ALA A 317 7.67 -18.16 -3.36
C ALA A 317 8.08 -16.68 -3.50
N VAL A 318 7.14 -15.82 -3.91
CA VAL A 318 7.38 -14.37 -3.99
C VAL A 318 7.67 -13.76 -2.62
N GLU A 319 6.99 -14.20 -1.55
CA GLU A 319 7.24 -13.69 -0.19
C GLU A 319 8.63 -14.09 0.33
N ARG A 320 9.13 -15.29 -0.02
CA ARG A 320 10.52 -15.70 0.29
C ARG A 320 11.54 -14.82 -0.43
N GLU A 321 11.33 -14.56 -1.71
CA GLU A 321 12.20 -13.65 -2.48
C GLU A 321 12.13 -12.20 -1.95
N LEU A 322 10.94 -11.75 -1.54
CA LEU A 322 10.75 -10.43 -0.94
C LEU A 322 11.50 -10.31 0.40
N ALA A 323 11.60 -11.39 1.18
CA ALA A 323 12.32 -11.40 2.45
C ALA A 323 13.82 -11.11 2.27
N ASP A 324 14.43 -11.66 1.20
CA ASP A 324 15.84 -11.48 0.86
C ASP A 324 16.13 -10.15 0.14
N SER A 325 15.09 -9.40 -0.25
CA SER A 325 15.22 -8.11 -0.93
C SER A 325 15.20 -6.90 0.02
N ASP A 326 15.68 -5.76 -0.45
CA ASP A 326 15.56 -4.46 0.22
C ASP A 326 14.22 -3.74 -0.03
N ALA A 327 13.25 -4.42 -0.66
CA ALA A 327 11.96 -3.81 -0.96
C ALA A 327 11.16 -3.54 0.32
N VAL A 328 10.65 -2.31 0.43
CA VAL A 328 9.93 -1.84 1.62
C VAL A 328 8.43 -1.92 1.39
N SER A 329 7.74 -2.55 2.34
CA SER A 329 6.28 -2.45 2.51
C SER A 329 5.97 -1.48 3.65
N ASN A 330 4.86 -0.75 3.55
CA ASN A 330 4.39 0.14 4.60
C ASN A 330 2.96 -0.23 5.04
N CYS A 331 2.56 0.41 6.13
CA CYS A 331 1.21 0.39 6.67
C CYS A 331 0.77 1.85 6.79
N VAL A 332 -0.44 2.16 6.34
CA VAL A 332 -0.99 3.53 6.36
C VAL A 332 -2.27 3.59 7.18
N PHE A 333 -2.46 4.69 7.91
CA PHE A 333 -3.73 4.99 8.55
C PHE A 333 -4.73 5.56 7.54
N ASP A 334 -6.00 5.37 7.85
CA ASP A 334 -7.06 6.21 7.28
C ASP A 334 -7.11 7.57 7.98
N GLU A 335 -7.83 8.54 7.37
CA GLU A 335 -8.00 9.89 7.91
C GLU A 335 -8.67 9.91 9.29
N SER A 336 -9.48 8.89 9.65
CA SER A 336 -10.07 8.80 10.99
C SER A 336 -9.09 8.27 12.05
N GLY A 337 -8.01 7.58 11.65
CA GLY A 337 -7.06 6.93 12.55
C GLY A 337 -7.56 5.63 13.19
N HIS A 338 -8.72 5.11 12.78
CA HIS A 338 -9.31 3.87 13.32
C HIS A 338 -8.98 2.63 12.50
N PHE A 339 -8.66 2.81 11.22
CA PHE A 339 -8.32 1.76 10.29
C PHE A 339 -6.86 1.86 9.88
N ILE A 340 -6.26 0.70 9.66
CA ILE A 340 -4.95 0.58 9.03
C ILE A 340 -5.07 -0.26 7.78
N LEU A 341 -4.30 0.12 6.76
CA LEU A 341 -4.21 -0.57 5.48
C LEU A 341 -2.76 -1.00 5.27
N TYR A 342 -2.56 -2.27 4.95
CA TYR A 342 -1.23 -2.81 4.69
C TYR A 342 -1.29 -3.99 3.73
N ALA A 343 -0.24 -4.14 2.92
CA ALA A 343 -0.17 -5.18 1.91
C ALA A 343 0.40 -6.49 2.45
N THR A 344 -0.32 -7.59 2.24
CA THR A 344 0.04 -8.95 2.66
C THR A 344 0.09 -9.91 1.48
N LEU A 345 0.48 -11.16 1.74
CA LEU A 345 0.43 -12.25 0.77
C LEU A 345 -0.98 -12.43 0.17
N ALA A 346 -2.03 -12.27 0.98
CA ALA A 346 -3.42 -12.45 0.55
C ALA A 346 -4.02 -11.22 -0.18
N GLY A 347 -3.28 -10.12 -0.29
CA GLY A 347 -3.77 -8.82 -0.77
C GLY A 347 -3.63 -7.73 0.29
N ILE A 348 -4.29 -6.59 0.07
CA ILE A 348 -4.24 -5.43 0.96
C ILE A 348 -5.32 -5.56 2.04
N LYS A 349 -4.91 -5.80 3.28
CA LYS A 349 -5.84 -5.91 4.41
C LYS A 349 -6.23 -4.52 4.92
N VAL A 350 -7.52 -4.34 5.16
CA VAL A 350 -8.09 -3.19 5.86
C VAL A 350 -8.53 -3.67 7.24
N VAL A 351 -7.85 -3.23 8.30
CA VAL A 351 -8.06 -3.71 9.66
C VAL A 351 -8.57 -2.59 10.55
N ASN A 352 -9.65 -2.86 11.26
CA ASN A 352 -10.17 -1.97 12.29
C ASN A 352 -9.40 -2.22 13.60
N ILE A 353 -8.67 -1.22 14.08
CA ILE A 353 -7.81 -1.31 15.28
C ILE A 353 -8.63 -1.40 16.57
N GLU A 354 -9.82 -0.78 16.59
CA GLU A 354 -10.73 -0.78 17.73
C GLU A 354 -11.33 -2.17 17.94
N THR A 355 -11.88 -2.75 16.87
CA THR A 355 -12.59 -4.04 16.92
C THR A 355 -11.66 -5.24 16.74
N ASN A 356 -10.44 -5.03 16.24
CA ASN A 356 -9.46 -6.05 15.87
C ASN A 356 -9.95 -7.02 14.80
N LYS A 357 -10.71 -6.52 13.83
CA LYS A 357 -11.25 -7.32 12.73
C LYS A 357 -10.72 -6.82 11.41
N VAL A 358 -10.41 -7.77 10.53
CA VAL A 358 -10.21 -7.49 9.10
C VAL A 358 -11.59 -7.17 8.53
N VAL A 359 -11.76 -5.97 8.02
CA VAL A 359 -13.02 -5.52 7.43
C VAL A 359 -13.09 -5.92 5.96
N LYS A 360 -11.98 -5.78 5.26
CA LYS A 360 -11.89 -6.06 3.82
C LYS A 360 -10.47 -6.46 3.43
N VAL A 361 -10.35 -7.22 2.36
CA VAL A 361 -9.08 -7.52 1.69
C VAL A 361 -9.22 -7.10 0.23
N LEU A 362 -8.51 -6.06 -0.18
CA LEU A 362 -8.47 -5.56 -1.56
C LEU A 362 -7.42 -6.34 -2.34
N GLY A 363 -7.64 -6.54 -3.64
CA GLY A 363 -6.69 -7.24 -4.51
C GLY A 363 -6.54 -8.72 -4.20
N LYS A 364 -7.47 -9.35 -3.47
CA LYS A 364 -7.38 -10.79 -3.16
C LYS A 364 -7.32 -11.65 -4.42
N VAL A 365 -8.05 -11.25 -5.45
CA VAL A 365 -8.13 -11.90 -6.76
C VAL A 365 -6.89 -11.66 -7.63
N GLU A 366 -6.04 -10.69 -7.27
CA GLU A 366 -4.81 -10.36 -8.00
C GLU A 366 -3.69 -11.33 -7.60
N SER A 367 -3.67 -12.51 -8.23
CA SER A 367 -2.68 -13.55 -7.95
C SER A 367 -1.26 -13.20 -8.40
N SER A 368 -1.13 -12.32 -9.39
CA SER A 368 0.14 -12.00 -10.04
C SER A 368 0.99 -10.96 -9.33
N ASP A 369 0.39 -10.21 -8.38
CA ASP A 369 0.97 -8.97 -7.88
C ASP A 369 1.09 -8.97 -6.36
N ARG A 370 2.32 -8.76 -5.89
CA ARG A 370 2.63 -8.56 -4.48
C ARG A 370 2.75 -7.08 -4.20
N PHE A 371 1.65 -6.46 -3.77
CA PHE A 371 1.61 -5.04 -3.43
C PHE A 371 2.56 -4.70 -2.27
N LEU A 372 3.13 -3.49 -2.24
CA LEU A 372 4.11 -3.07 -1.24
C LEU A 372 3.76 -1.72 -0.62
N ARG A 373 4.17 -0.62 -1.25
CA ARG A 373 4.04 0.73 -0.69
C ARG A 373 2.65 1.26 -1.05
N LEU A 374 1.91 1.67 -0.03
CA LEU A 374 0.54 2.14 -0.07
C LEU A 374 0.50 3.65 0.21
N SER A 375 -0.39 4.35 -0.47
CA SER A 375 -0.72 5.74 -0.16
C SER A 375 -2.20 5.99 -0.44
N LEU A 376 -2.91 6.56 0.53
CA LEU A 376 -4.36 6.67 0.52
C LEU A 376 -4.79 8.13 0.29
N PHE A 377 -5.79 8.31 -0.59
CA PHE A 377 -6.49 9.56 -0.80
C PHE A 377 -7.95 9.41 -0.37
N GLN A 378 -8.42 10.20 0.59
CA GLN A 378 -9.84 10.22 1.02
C GLN A 378 -10.47 11.62 0.89
N GLY A 379 -9.73 12.56 0.28
CA GLY A 379 -10.22 13.91 0.04
C GLY A 379 -11.27 14.00 -1.06
N LYS A 380 -11.93 15.17 -1.17
CA LYS A 380 -12.77 15.50 -2.31
C LYS A 380 -11.90 16.03 -3.46
N PRO A 381 -11.91 15.42 -4.65
CA PRO A 381 -11.22 15.97 -5.81
C PRO A 381 -11.85 17.33 -6.19
N LYS A 382 -11.09 18.41 -6.05
CA LYS A 382 -11.48 19.77 -6.42
C LYS A 382 -10.93 20.02 -7.82
N VAL A 383 -11.81 19.98 -8.81
CA VAL A 383 -11.48 20.39 -10.17
C VAL A 383 -11.33 21.93 -10.18
N ASN A 384 -10.11 22.42 -9.95
CA ASN A 384 -9.83 23.86 -10.06
C ASN A 384 -9.74 24.27 -11.54
N THR A 385 -10.69 25.09 -12.00
CA THR A 385 -10.78 25.60 -13.38
C THR A 385 -9.61 26.49 -13.79
N GLN A 386 -8.91 27.14 -12.85
CA GLN A 386 -7.66 27.86 -13.17
C GLN A 386 -6.50 26.89 -13.42
N PHE A 387 -6.49 25.75 -12.74
CA PHE A 387 -5.49 24.71 -12.97
C PHE A 387 -5.61 24.08 -14.35
N GLU A 388 -6.83 23.82 -14.84
CA GLU A 388 -7.00 23.36 -16.23
C GLU A 388 -6.43 24.36 -17.23
N LYS A 389 -6.58 25.67 -17.00
CA LYS A 389 -6.01 26.70 -17.87
C LYS A 389 -4.47 26.68 -17.84
N HIS A 390 -3.86 26.51 -16.67
CA HIS A 390 -2.40 26.40 -16.54
C HIS A 390 -1.87 25.06 -17.08
N LEU A 391 -2.56 23.94 -16.87
CA LEU A 391 -2.21 22.62 -17.42
C LEU A 391 -2.27 22.64 -18.95
N LYS A 392 -3.30 23.29 -19.53
CA LYS A 392 -3.42 23.50 -20.99
C LYS A 392 -2.29 24.38 -21.55
N ALA A 393 -1.84 25.38 -20.79
CA ALA A 393 -0.73 26.24 -21.19
C ALA A 393 0.65 25.55 -21.05
N ALA A 394 0.83 24.68 -20.05
CA ALA A 394 2.11 24.06 -19.73
C ALA A 394 2.35 22.69 -20.41
N SER A 395 1.30 21.94 -20.73
CA SER A 395 1.44 20.57 -21.25
C SER A 395 1.68 20.48 -22.76
N GLY A 396 1.39 21.54 -23.54
CA GLY A 396 1.55 21.55 -25.01
C GLY A 396 0.77 20.45 -25.76
N LEU A 397 -0.01 19.63 -25.06
CA LEU A 397 -0.71 18.47 -25.57
C LEU A 397 -2.13 18.90 -25.96
N LYS A 398 -2.41 18.88 -27.26
CA LYS A 398 -3.77 18.95 -27.79
C LYS A 398 -4.43 17.59 -27.55
N HIS A 399 -5.23 17.48 -26.50
CA HIS A 399 -6.26 16.46 -26.42
C HIS A 399 -7.61 17.17 -26.31
N GLU A 400 -8.47 16.88 -27.30
CA GLU A 400 -9.85 17.31 -27.33
C GLU A 400 -10.57 16.56 -26.21
N ALA A 401 -10.91 17.27 -25.14
CA ALA A 401 -11.79 16.74 -24.12
C ALA A 401 -13.19 16.67 -24.72
N GLU A 402 -13.68 15.47 -25.01
CA GLU A 402 -15.10 15.23 -25.19
C GLU A 402 -15.82 15.62 -23.89
N VAL A 403 -16.51 16.76 -23.95
CA VAL A 403 -17.34 17.26 -22.87
C VAL A 403 -18.62 16.43 -22.85
N MET A 404 -18.63 15.35 -22.07
CA MET A 404 -19.88 14.69 -21.67
C MET A 404 -20.46 15.41 -20.43
N SER A 405 -21.75 15.71 -20.52
CA SER A 405 -22.42 16.86 -19.91
C SER A 405 -22.97 16.68 -18.48
N ASP A 406 -22.39 15.81 -17.65
CA ASP A 406 -22.88 15.57 -16.28
C ASP A 406 -21.88 15.93 -15.16
N ALA A 407 -20.88 16.75 -15.48
CA ALA A 407 -19.78 17.08 -14.57
C ALA A 407 -20.16 17.85 -13.29
N ALA A 408 -21.40 18.35 -13.14
CA ALA A 408 -21.79 19.14 -11.97
C ALA A 408 -22.09 18.28 -10.72
N ASN A 409 -22.62 17.06 -10.90
CA ASN A 409 -22.94 16.15 -9.77
C ASN A 409 -21.75 15.28 -9.35
N GLU A 410 -20.79 15.02 -10.25
CA GLU A 410 -19.60 14.20 -9.95
C GLU A 410 -18.48 14.98 -9.23
N ARG A 411 -18.53 16.31 -9.21
CA ARG A 411 -17.54 17.18 -8.55
C ARG A 411 -17.59 17.14 -7.02
N ASP A 412 -18.65 16.58 -6.44
CA ASP A 412 -18.87 16.55 -4.99
C ASP A 412 -18.82 15.14 -4.37
N THR A 413 -18.61 14.12 -5.20
CA THR A 413 -18.48 12.73 -4.73
C THR A 413 -17.08 12.47 -4.18
N ILE A 414 -17.01 11.96 -2.96
CA ILE A 414 -15.77 11.47 -2.35
C ILE A 414 -15.36 10.21 -3.12
N ASP A 415 -14.15 10.21 -3.71
CA ASP A 415 -13.60 9.07 -4.44
C ASP A 415 -12.36 8.53 -3.69
N PRO A 416 -12.57 7.69 -2.65
CA PRO A 416 -11.48 7.19 -1.86
C PRO A 416 -10.64 6.23 -2.71
N THR A 417 -9.39 6.62 -2.95
CA THR A 417 -8.48 5.93 -3.86
C THR A 417 -7.21 5.56 -3.13
N LEU A 418 -6.88 4.27 -3.15
CA LEU A 418 -5.62 3.74 -2.66
C LEU A 418 -4.69 3.51 -3.83
N PHE A 419 -3.50 4.10 -3.74
CA PHE A 419 -2.42 3.91 -4.68
C PHE A 419 -1.42 2.92 -4.10
N CYS A 420 -0.96 1.98 -4.91
CA CYS A 420 0.06 1.03 -4.45
C CYS A 420 1.08 0.66 -5.52
N THR A 421 2.29 0.32 -5.06
CA THR A 421 3.34 -0.31 -5.90
C THR A 421 3.31 -1.83 -5.75
N SER A 422 3.93 -2.57 -6.67
CA SER A 422 4.07 -4.03 -6.60
C SER A 422 5.54 -4.45 -6.71
N PHE A 423 5.89 -5.57 -6.09
CA PHE A 423 7.25 -6.09 -6.09
C PHE A 423 7.74 -6.42 -7.51
N LYS A 424 8.89 -5.85 -7.89
CA LYS A 424 9.51 -6.01 -9.22
C LYS A 424 8.63 -5.63 -10.42
N ARG A 425 7.61 -4.79 -10.21
CA ARG A 425 6.78 -4.25 -11.29
C ARG A 425 7.14 -2.81 -11.61
N ASN A 426 7.16 -2.49 -12.89
CA ASN A 426 7.26 -1.13 -13.41
C ASN A 426 5.91 -0.37 -13.39
N ARG A 427 4.94 -0.85 -12.61
CA ARG A 427 3.59 -0.30 -12.53
C ARG A 427 3.20 0.08 -11.11
N PHE A 428 2.33 1.06 -11.00
CA PHE A 428 1.56 1.34 -9.79
C PHE A 428 0.06 1.23 -10.11
N PHE A 429 -0.72 0.88 -9.09
CA PHE A 429 -2.11 0.47 -9.21
C PHE A 429 -3.02 1.39 -8.41
N LEU A 430 -4.25 1.58 -8.89
CA LEU A 430 -5.31 2.31 -8.22
C LEU A 430 -6.41 1.35 -7.79
N PHE A 431 -6.72 1.36 -6.50
CA PHE A 431 -7.93 0.76 -5.95
C PHE A 431 -8.89 1.87 -5.56
N SER A 432 -10.06 1.94 -6.19
CA SER A 432 -11.13 2.86 -5.82
C SER A 432 -12.35 2.10 -5.29
N SER A 433 -13.51 2.75 -5.25
CA SER A 433 -14.78 2.08 -4.99
C SER A 433 -15.37 1.39 -6.22
N ARG A 434 -14.81 1.60 -7.41
CA ARG A 434 -15.30 1.08 -8.68
C ARG A 434 -14.50 -0.16 -9.10
N GLU A 435 -15.18 -1.16 -9.60
CA GLU A 435 -14.54 -2.29 -10.28
C GLU A 435 -14.07 -1.84 -11.67
N PRO A 436 -13.03 -2.49 -12.23
CA PRO A 436 -12.56 -2.18 -13.58
C PRO A 436 -13.70 -2.36 -14.59
N GLU A 437 -13.87 -1.38 -15.49
CA GLU A 437 -14.84 -1.47 -16.58
C GLU A 437 -14.36 -2.53 -17.59
N GLU A 438 -15.25 -3.47 -17.97
CA GLU A 438 -15.03 -4.37 -19.09
C GLU A 438 -15.27 -3.58 -20.39
N ASP A 439 -14.23 -2.97 -20.94
CA ASP A 439 -14.39 -2.13 -22.14
C ASP A 439 -14.80 -2.98 -23.36
N GLU A 440 -16.01 -2.75 -23.85
CA GLU A 440 -16.41 -3.13 -25.21
C GLU A 440 -15.56 -2.35 -26.21
N GLY A 441 -14.59 -3.03 -26.82
CA GLY A 441 -13.52 -2.43 -27.60
C GLY A 441 -13.97 -1.56 -28.78
N ASP A 442 -13.44 -0.34 -28.82
CA ASP A 442 -13.17 0.36 -30.06
C ASP A 442 -11.64 0.53 -30.19
N GLY A 443 -11.09 0.07 -31.31
CA GLY A 443 -9.69 -0.32 -31.52
C GLY A 443 -8.63 0.79 -31.47
N SER A 444 -8.70 1.71 -30.51
CA SER A 444 -7.62 2.66 -30.21
C SER A 444 -6.61 2.03 -29.23
N ALA A 445 -5.32 2.17 -29.53
CA ALA A 445 -4.25 1.65 -28.68
C ALA A 445 -4.25 2.39 -27.33
N GLY A 446 -4.80 1.76 -26.30
CA GLY A 446 -4.96 2.31 -24.94
C GLY A 446 -6.12 1.74 -24.13
N VAL A 447 -6.87 0.76 -24.67
CA VAL A 447 -8.14 0.29 -24.13
C VAL A 447 -7.95 -1.01 -23.32
N GLY A 448 -7.73 -0.83 -22.02
CA GLY A 448 -7.67 -1.85 -20.99
C GLY A 448 -7.34 -1.23 -19.63
N ARG A 449 -7.71 -1.92 -18.55
CA ARG A 449 -7.29 -1.69 -17.14
C ARG A 449 -5.84 -1.17 -17.01
N ASP A 450 -4.95 -1.72 -17.83
CA ASP A 450 -3.52 -1.47 -17.81
C ASP A 450 -3.14 -0.39 -18.83
N VAL A 451 -2.87 0.83 -18.35
CA VAL A 451 -2.58 1.99 -19.20
C VAL A 451 -1.12 1.97 -19.66
N PHE A 452 -0.92 1.97 -20.97
CA PHE A 452 0.41 2.05 -21.61
C PHE A 452 0.80 3.51 -21.89
N ASN A 453 1.25 4.21 -20.85
CA ASN A 453 1.68 5.61 -20.95
C ASN A 453 3.19 5.80 -21.20
N GLU A 454 3.93 4.72 -21.44
CA GLU A 454 5.32 4.73 -21.92
C GLU A 454 5.39 3.95 -23.22
N LYS A 455 6.40 4.22 -24.06
CA LYS A 455 6.66 3.38 -25.23
C LYS A 455 7.02 1.97 -24.73
N PRO A 456 6.26 0.93 -25.08
CA PRO A 456 6.55 -0.44 -24.64
C PRO A 456 7.97 -0.84 -25.07
N THR A 457 8.66 -1.59 -24.21
CA THR A 457 9.92 -2.24 -24.61
C THR A 457 9.67 -3.32 -25.66
N LEU A 458 10.69 -3.73 -26.42
CA LEU A 458 10.53 -4.77 -27.46
C LEU A 458 9.98 -6.09 -26.89
N GLU A 459 10.40 -6.46 -25.69
CA GLU A 459 9.89 -7.64 -24.95
C GLU A 459 8.42 -7.47 -24.53
N GLU A 460 8.04 -6.31 -24.00
CA GLU A 460 6.64 -6.01 -23.67
C GLU A 460 5.76 -5.90 -24.92
N THR A 461 6.32 -5.44 -26.04
CA THR A 461 5.61 -5.43 -27.33
C THR A 461 5.36 -6.85 -27.78
N GLN A 462 6.35 -7.75 -27.63
CA GLN A 462 6.22 -9.19 -27.91
C GLN A 462 5.18 -9.86 -26.99
N VAL A 463 5.20 -9.60 -25.68
CA VAL A 463 4.18 -10.14 -24.73
C VAL A 463 2.80 -9.55 -25.00
N ALA A 464 2.70 -8.26 -25.36
CA ALA A 464 1.47 -7.63 -25.81
C ALA A 464 0.97 -8.22 -27.14
N THR A 465 1.88 -8.59 -28.06
CA THR A 465 1.51 -9.29 -29.31
C THR A 465 1.13 -10.74 -29.09
N GLU A 466 1.71 -11.41 -28.08
CA GLU A 466 1.34 -12.78 -27.68
C GLU A 466 0.00 -12.83 -26.94
N SER A 467 -0.29 -11.84 -26.09
CA SER A 467 -1.61 -11.66 -25.46
C SER A 467 -2.67 -11.14 -26.43
N SER A 468 -2.26 -10.43 -27.49
CA SER A 468 -3.07 -10.16 -28.67
C SER A 468 -2.89 -11.23 -29.76
N SER A 469 -2.54 -12.47 -29.40
CA SER A 469 -2.77 -13.57 -30.33
C SER A 469 -4.27 -13.66 -30.51
N SER A 470 -4.74 -13.23 -31.68
CA SER A 470 -6.10 -13.47 -32.16
C SER A 470 -6.42 -14.93 -31.86
N LYS A 471 -7.29 -15.18 -30.86
CA LYS A 471 -7.77 -16.52 -30.54
C LYS A 471 -8.16 -17.15 -31.87
N VAL A 472 -7.46 -18.21 -32.28
CA VAL A 472 -7.78 -18.91 -33.53
C VAL A 472 -9.13 -19.56 -33.31
N LEU A 473 -10.19 -18.86 -33.73
CA LEU A 473 -11.55 -19.35 -33.71
C LEU A 473 -11.67 -20.50 -34.72
N GLY A 474 -12.40 -21.54 -34.35
CA GLY A 474 -12.59 -22.70 -35.24
C GLY A 474 -13.25 -22.26 -36.54
N GLU A 475 -12.74 -22.70 -37.69
CA GLU A 475 -13.30 -22.36 -39.02
C GLU A 475 -14.47 -23.27 -39.42
N SER A 476 -14.66 -24.39 -38.74
CA SER A 476 -15.73 -25.35 -39.00
C SER A 476 -16.13 -26.10 -37.73
N ALA A 477 -17.38 -26.56 -37.67
CA ALA A 477 -17.89 -27.44 -36.62
C ALA A 477 -18.75 -28.56 -37.23
N VAL A 478 -18.82 -29.68 -36.51
CA VAL A 478 -19.70 -30.81 -36.82
C VAL A 478 -20.66 -30.98 -35.64
N MET A 479 -21.95 -31.03 -35.94
CA MET A 479 -23.01 -31.29 -34.96
C MET A 479 -23.53 -32.71 -35.18
N HIS A 480 -23.33 -33.54 -34.17
CA HIS A 480 -23.81 -34.92 -34.16
C HIS A 480 -25.27 -34.95 -33.70
N THR A 481 -26.19 -35.31 -34.58
CA THR A 481 -27.62 -35.42 -34.26
C THR A 481 -28.06 -36.88 -34.28
N THR A 482 -29.25 -37.18 -33.74
CA THR A 482 -29.84 -38.53 -33.80
C THR A 482 -30.19 -38.98 -35.22
N MET A 483 -30.19 -38.08 -36.20
CA MET A 483 -30.52 -38.35 -37.61
C MET A 483 -29.29 -38.27 -38.53
N GLY A 484 -28.09 -38.06 -37.98
CA GLY A 484 -26.84 -37.93 -38.72
C GLY A 484 -26.04 -36.67 -38.38
N ASP A 485 -24.91 -36.49 -39.07
CA ASP A 485 -23.97 -35.40 -38.81
C ASP A 485 -24.23 -34.20 -39.71
N ILE A 486 -24.21 -33.00 -39.13
CA ILE A 486 -24.32 -31.73 -39.84
C ILE A 486 -22.99 -30.97 -39.72
N THR A 487 -22.30 -30.79 -40.83
CA THR A 487 -21.05 -30.01 -40.89
C THR A 487 -21.33 -28.61 -41.41
N PHE A 488 -20.86 -27.58 -40.70
CA PHE A 488 -21.02 -26.20 -41.10
C PHE A 488 -19.75 -25.38 -40.87
N LYS A 489 -19.60 -24.34 -41.69
CA LYS A 489 -18.49 -23.40 -41.65
C LYS A 489 -18.81 -22.26 -40.69
N LEU A 490 -17.82 -21.87 -39.90
CA LEU A 490 -17.90 -20.77 -38.95
C LEU A 490 -17.16 -19.55 -39.51
N PHE A 491 -17.79 -18.38 -39.44
CA PHE A 491 -17.26 -17.14 -39.99
C PHE A 491 -16.62 -16.29 -38.88
N GLY A 492 -15.56 -16.81 -38.27
CA GLY A 492 -14.87 -16.16 -37.13
C GLY A 492 -14.29 -14.78 -37.45
N LYS A 493 -14.03 -14.48 -38.73
CA LYS A 493 -13.57 -13.15 -39.18
C LYS A 493 -14.69 -12.11 -39.24
N GLU A 494 -15.93 -12.53 -39.53
CA GLU A 494 -17.08 -11.63 -39.69
C GLU A 494 -17.83 -11.47 -38.36
N CYS A 495 -17.99 -12.57 -37.60
CA CYS A 495 -18.74 -12.60 -36.34
C CYS A 495 -17.91 -13.24 -35.19
N PRO A 496 -16.80 -12.62 -34.75
CA PRO A 496 -15.85 -13.23 -33.82
C PRO A 496 -16.49 -13.61 -32.46
N LYS A 497 -17.24 -12.70 -31.84
CA LYS A 497 -17.91 -12.94 -30.54
C LYS A 497 -18.92 -14.10 -30.62
N THR A 498 -19.67 -14.20 -31.71
CA THR A 498 -20.67 -15.27 -31.91
C THR A 498 -20.01 -16.63 -32.06
N VAL A 499 -18.94 -16.70 -32.85
CA VAL A 499 -18.18 -17.94 -33.04
C VAL A 499 -17.47 -18.35 -31.76
N GLU A 500 -16.93 -17.40 -30.99
CA GLU A 500 -16.32 -17.67 -29.69
C GLU A 500 -17.31 -18.25 -28.69
N ASN A 501 -18.47 -17.61 -28.53
CA ASN A 501 -19.54 -18.10 -27.65
C ASN A 501 -20.02 -19.49 -28.08
N PHE A 502 -20.26 -19.69 -29.37
CA PHE A 502 -20.66 -20.98 -29.91
C PHE A 502 -19.62 -22.08 -29.62
N CYS A 503 -18.36 -21.85 -29.95
CA CYS A 503 -17.29 -22.83 -29.73
C CYS A 503 -17.06 -23.13 -28.24
N THR A 504 -17.16 -22.13 -27.38
CA THR A 504 -16.98 -22.29 -25.92
C THR A 504 -18.09 -23.14 -25.33
N HIS A 505 -19.35 -22.82 -25.65
CA HIS A 505 -20.50 -23.61 -25.21
C HIS A 505 -20.50 -25.04 -25.77
N ALA A 506 -20.09 -25.22 -27.03
CA ALA A 506 -19.96 -26.53 -27.65
C ALA A 506 -18.90 -27.40 -26.96
N ARG A 507 -17.70 -26.87 -26.67
CA ARG A 507 -16.66 -27.62 -25.93
C ARG A 507 -17.06 -27.96 -24.50
N ASN A 508 -17.89 -27.12 -23.90
CA ASN A 508 -18.41 -27.34 -22.55
C ASN A 508 -19.62 -28.28 -22.51
N GLY A 509 -20.03 -28.86 -23.65
CA GLY A 509 -21.16 -29.80 -23.74
C GLY A 509 -22.54 -29.16 -23.52
N TYR A 510 -22.65 -27.83 -23.63
CA TYR A 510 -23.91 -27.11 -23.39
C TYR A 510 -25.02 -27.53 -24.36
N TYR A 511 -24.66 -27.91 -25.58
CA TYR A 511 -25.61 -28.31 -26.62
C TYR A 511 -25.92 -29.81 -26.63
N ASP A 512 -25.30 -30.59 -25.76
CA ASP A 512 -25.45 -32.05 -25.76
C ASP A 512 -26.87 -32.44 -25.32
N ASN A 513 -27.51 -33.34 -26.07
CA ASN A 513 -28.88 -33.81 -25.85
C ASN A 513 -29.98 -32.73 -25.94
N LEU A 514 -29.69 -31.57 -26.55
CA LEU A 514 -30.74 -30.60 -26.87
C LEU A 514 -31.69 -31.15 -27.94
N ILE A 515 -32.98 -30.92 -27.72
CA ILE A 515 -34.01 -31.23 -28.70
C ILE A 515 -34.09 -30.10 -29.74
N PHE A 516 -34.22 -30.47 -31.02
CA PHE A 516 -34.65 -29.55 -32.07
C PHE A 516 -36.13 -29.23 -31.85
N HIS A 517 -36.37 -28.24 -30.99
CA HIS A 517 -37.71 -27.90 -30.50
C HIS A 517 -38.57 -27.13 -31.51
N ARG A 518 -37.94 -26.54 -32.55
CA ARG A 518 -38.58 -25.75 -33.60
C ARG A 518 -37.88 -25.95 -34.93
#